data_AF-A0A1H9JMH4-F1
#
_entry.id   AF-A0A1H9JMH4-F1
#
_cell.length_a   1.000
_cell.length_b   1.000
_cell.length_c   1.000
_cell.angle_alpha   90.00
_cell.angle_beta   90.00
_cell.angle_gamma   90.00
#
_symmetry.space_group_name_H-M   'P 1'
#
loop_
_entity.id
_entity.type
_entity.pdbx_description
1 polymer ?
#
loop_
_entity_poly.entity_id
_entity_poly.type
_entity_poly.pdbx_seq_one_letter_code
_entity_poly.pdbx_strand_id
1 'polypeptide(L)'
;MRLSRLVVPLLSMWLFGNLYEQVVWNPQVLADPRPGSVVGAFEAGSPVFYYLPWAPLSVVLAVVTRAPLTALGCLAVALVTKVLLITQVNPVFRDPAVTREVVHDHAVLWAFANGFVIVAVAAAILLTQRDRRRPHPA
;
A
#
# COMPACT_ATOMS: atom_id res chain seq x y z
N MET A 1 -13.91 6.75 21.66
CA MET A 1 -12.79 7.72 21.58
C MET A 1 -11.37 7.13 21.59
N ARG A 2 -11.10 5.90 22.09
CA ARG A 2 -9.71 5.36 22.13
C ARG A 2 -9.25 4.72 20.82
N LEU A 3 -10.13 3.96 20.15
CA LEU A 3 -9.82 3.24 18.90
C LEU A 3 -9.54 4.17 17.71
N SER A 4 -10.25 5.29 17.58
CA SER A 4 -10.00 6.25 16.49
C SER A 4 -8.56 6.74 16.50
N ARG A 5 -7.93 6.93 17.68
CA ARG A 5 -6.53 7.36 17.79
C ARG A 5 -5.56 6.42 17.06
N LEU A 6 -5.88 5.13 16.94
CA LEU A 6 -5.04 4.13 16.28
C LEU A 6 -5.10 4.16 14.75
N VAL A 7 -6.11 4.78 14.13
CA VAL A 7 -6.21 4.83 12.65
C VAL A 7 -4.97 5.45 12.02
N VAL A 8 -4.48 6.57 12.55
CA VAL A 8 -3.32 7.27 11.99
C VAL A 8 -2.05 6.42 12.11
N PRO A 9 -1.67 5.88 13.29
CA PRO A 9 -0.55 4.95 13.39
C PRO A 9 -0.64 3.76 12.43
N LEU A 10 -1.81 3.12 12.31
CA LEU A 10 -1.97 1.97 11.42
C LEU A 10 -1.87 2.35 9.94
N LEU A 11 -2.44 3.49 9.55
CA LEU A 11 -2.25 4.05 8.20
C LEU A 11 -0.79 4.41 7.94
N SER A 12 -0.06 4.92 8.94
CA SER A 12 1.37 5.20 8.83
C SER A 12 2.20 3.93 8.64
N MET A 13 1.85 2.82 9.30
CA MET A 13 2.49 1.52 9.06
C MET A 13 2.27 1.04 7.63
N TRP A 14 1.05 1.19 7.11
CA TRP A 14 0.77 0.88 5.72
C TRP A 14 1.54 1.80 4.76
N LEU A 15 1.54 3.12 5.01
CA LEU A 15 2.30 4.09 4.22
C LEU A 15 3.79 3.75 4.18
N PHE A 16 4.38 3.42 5.32
CA PHE A 16 5.78 3.04 5.43
C PHE A 16 6.10 1.81 4.57
N GLY A 17 5.26 0.78 4.58
CA GLY A 17 5.44 -0.39 3.71
C GLY A 17 5.49 -0.01 2.22
N ASN A 18 4.57 0.85 1.77
CA ASN A 18 4.58 1.32 0.37
C ASN A 18 5.80 2.19 0.06
N LEU A 19 6.25 3.04 1.00
CA LEU A 19 7.46 3.84 0.85
C LEU A 19 8.71 2.95 0.76
N TYR A 20 8.84 1.95 1.62
CA TYR A 20 9.91 0.98 1.56
C TYR A 20 9.95 0.28 0.20
N GLU A 21 8.79 -0.20 -0.29
CA GLU A 21 8.70 -0.76 -1.64
C GLU A 21 9.16 0.25 -2.70
N GLN A 22 8.76 1.52 -2.58
CA GLN A 22 9.09 2.54 -3.57
C GLN A 22 10.58 2.89 -3.62
N VAL A 23 11.25 2.94 -2.47
CA VAL A 23 12.62 3.46 -2.36
C VAL A 23 13.68 2.37 -2.31
N VAL A 24 13.31 1.15 -1.90
CA VAL A 24 14.24 0.02 -1.78
C VAL A 24 13.97 -1.02 -2.85
N TRP A 25 12.74 -1.55 -2.90
CA TRP A 25 12.42 -2.67 -3.76
C TRP A 25 12.33 -2.29 -5.24
N ASN A 26 11.58 -1.24 -5.59
CA ASN A 26 11.37 -0.85 -6.98
C ASN A 26 12.68 -0.50 -7.71
N PRO A 27 13.61 0.28 -7.12
CA PRO A 27 14.91 0.54 -7.76
C PRO A 27 15.71 -0.75 -7.98
N GLN A 28 15.67 -1.69 -7.04
CA GLN A 28 16.37 -2.97 -7.18
C GLN A 28 15.81 -3.79 -8.34
N VAL A 29 14.49 -3.93 -8.45
CA VAL A 29 13.85 -4.69 -9.54
C VAL A 29 14.05 -4.00 -10.90
N LEU A 30 14.00 -2.67 -10.94
CA LEU A 30 14.25 -1.91 -12.17
C LEU A 30 15.70 -2.03 -12.64
N ALA A 31 16.65 -2.06 -11.71
CA ALA A 31 18.07 -2.25 -12.02
C ALA A 31 18.40 -3.68 -12.48
N ASP A 32 17.67 -4.68 -11.97
CA ASP A 32 17.89 -6.09 -12.28
C ASP A 32 16.55 -6.87 -12.35
N PRO A 33 15.82 -6.77 -13.48
CA PRO A 33 14.50 -7.35 -13.65
C PRO A 33 14.59 -8.86 -13.87
N ARG A 34 14.74 -9.63 -12.78
CA ARG A 34 14.87 -11.10 -12.80
C ARG A 34 13.51 -11.79 -12.77
N PRO A 35 13.14 -12.57 -13.81
CA PRO A 35 11.95 -13.45 -13.78
C PRO A 35 12.03 -14.44 -12.62
N GLY A 36 10.88 -14.74 -12.01
CA GLY A 36 10.80 -15.67 -10.87
C GLY A 36 11.52 -15.20 -9.59
N SER A 37 11.97 -13.94 -9.50
CA SER A 37 12.68 -13.42 -8.31
C SER A 37 11.84 -13.33 -7.04
N VAL A 38 10.52 -13.46 -7.18
CA VAL A 38 9.54 -13.26 -6.10
C VAL A 38 8.77 -14.55 -5.80
N VAL A 39 9.24 -15.69 -6.33
CA VAL A 39 8.77 -17.03 -5.95
C VAL A 39 9.01 -17.20 -4.45
N GLY A 40 7.99 -17.65 -3.72
CA GLY A 40 8.04 -17.80 -2.27
C GLY A 40 7.77 -16.54 -1.45
N ALA A 41 7.41 -15.40 -2.07
CA ALA A 41 7.09 -14.18 -1.33
C ALA A 41 5.85 -14.26 -0.42
N PHE A 42 5.07 -15.35 -0.50
CA PHE A 42 4.01 -15.67 0.45
C PHE A 42 4.29 -16.94 1.27
N GLU A 43 5.53 -17.40 1.32
CA GLU A 43 5.96 -18.48 2.20
C GLU A 43 6.25 -17.97 3.60
N ALA A 44 6.13 -18.86 4.59
CA ALA A 44 6.39 -18.55 5.99
C ALA A 44 7.82 -17.99 6.17
N GLY A 45 7.95 -16.83 6.81
CA GLY A 45 9.22 -16.10 6.93
C GLY A 45 9.39 -14.95 5.92
N SER A 46 8.48 -14.82 4.94
CA SER A 46 8.51 -13.68 4.01
C SER A 46 8.27 -12.35 4.73
N PRO A 47 9.04 -11.28 4.40
CA PRO A 47 8.83 -9.94 4.92
C PRO A 47 7.42 -9.41 4.61
N VAL A 48 6.74 -9.93 3.58
CA VAL A 48 5.37 -9.54 3.20
C VAL A 48 4.39 -9.73 4.35
N PHE A 49 4.52 -10.78 5.16
CA PHE A 49 3.63 -11.03 6.29
C PHE A 49 3.75 -9.99 7.41
N TYR A 50 4.87 -9.27 7.50
CA TYR A 50 5.01 -8.18 8.45
C TYR A 50 4.22 -6.94 8.05
N TYR A 51 3.86 -6.77 6.77
CA TYR A 51 3.21 -5.55 6.29
C TYR A 51 1.78 -5.76 5.79
N LEU A 52 1.45 -6.97 5.34
CA LEU A 52 0.16 -7.35 4.76
C LEU A 52 -1.06 -7.04 5.67
N PRO A 53 -1.01 -7.24 7.01
CA PRO A 53 -2.19 -7.02 7.86
C PRO A 53 -2.56 -5.54 8.03
N TRP A 54 -1.61 -4.61 7.87
CA TRP A 54 -1.86 -3.20 8.25
C TRP A 54 -2.82 -2.49 7.32
N ALA A 55 -2.80 -2.81 6.02
CA ALA A 55 -3.73 -2.24 5.04
C ALA A 55 -5.20 -2.55 5.39
N PRO A 56 -5.64 -3.82 5.49
CA PRO A 56 -7.02 -4.12 5.84
C PRO A 56 -7.39 -3.65 7.25
N LEU A 57 -6.50 -3.78 8.25
CA LEU A 57 -6.78 -3.32 9.61
C LEU A 57 -6.99 -1.79 9.69
N SER A 58 -6.14 -1.02 9.01
CA SER A 58 -6.25 0.44 9.00
C SER A 58 -7.52 0.93 8.29
N VAL A 59 -7.89 0.31 7.17
CA VAL A 59 -9.11 0.64 6.42
C VAL A 59 -10.36 0.30 7.23
N VAL A 60 -10.45 -0.92 7.79
CA VAL A 60 -11.60 -1.33 8.62
C VAL A 60 -11.75 -0.39 9.80
N LEU A 61 -10.65 -0.06 10.48
CA LEU A 61 -10.70 0.85 11.61
C LEU A 61 -11.12 2.27 11.19
N ALA A 62 -10.63 2.77 10.06
CA ALA A 62 -11.05 4.07 9.53
C ALA A 62 -12.55 4.12 9.24
N VAL A 63 -13.12 3.06 8.68
CA VAL A 63 -14.56 2.94 8.41
C VAL A 63 -15.37 2.87 9.72
N VAL A 64 -15.02 1.95 10.62
CA VAL A 64 -15.74 1.75 11.90
C VAL A 64 -15.68 2.99 12.79
N THR A 65 -14.57 3.72 12.75
CA THR A 65 -14.40 4.97 13.52
C THR A 65 -14.87 6.22 12.77
N ARG A 66 -15.50 6.05 11.61
CA ARG A 66 -16.11 7.11 10.79
C ARG A 66 -15.13 8.22 10.44
N ALA A 67 -13.97 7.86 9.88
CA ALA A 67 -13.07 8.83 9.28
C ALA A 67 -13.79 9.67 8.22
N PRO A 68 -13.30 10.90 7.92
CA PRO A 68 -13.93 11.78 6.94
C PRO A 68 -14.17 11.07 5.60
N LEU A 69 -15.32 11.34 4.96
CA LEU A 69 -15.66 10.71 3.67
C LEU A 69 -14.57 10.92 2.60
N THR A 70 -13.92 12.09 2.60
CA THR A 70 -12.79 12.37 1.70
C THR A 70 -11.58 11.49 2.00
N ALA A 71 -11.28 11.23 3.28
CA ALA A 71 -10.23 10.31 3.68
C ALA A 71 -10.59 8.87 3.26
N LEU A 72 -11.85 8.44 3.48
CA LEU A 72 -12.34 7.14 3.03
C LEU A 72 -12.26 6.99 1.52
N GLY A 73 -12.56 8.04 0.75
CA GLY A 73 -12.39 8.07 -0.71
C GLY A 73 -10.94 7.85 -1.12
N CYS A 74 -9.98 8.52 -0.48
CA CYS A 74 -8.55 8.28 -0.71
C CYS A 74 -8.14 6.83 -0.37
N LEU A 75 -8.64 6.29 0.74
CA LEU A 75 -8.36 4.91 1.13
C LEU A 75 -8.96 3.89 0.15
N ALA A 76 -10.15 4.16 -0.38
CA ALA A 76 -10.76 3.31 -1.39
C ALA A 76 -9.92 3.26 -2.67
N VAL A 77 -9.45 4.42 -3.14
CA VAL A 77 -8.54 4.50 -4.31
C VAL A 77 -7.24 3.74 -4.05
N ALA A 78 -6.62 3.95 -2.89
CA ALA A 78 -5.40 3.24 -2.49
C ALA A 78 -5.59 1.72 -2.46
N LEU A 79 -6.70 1.26 -1.86
CA LEU A 79 -7.02 -0.16 -1.72
C LEU A 79 -7.29 -0.81 -3.07
N VAL A 80 -8.14 -0.21 -3.91
CA VAL A 80 -8.43 -0.72 -5.26
C VAL A 80 -7.15 -0.80 -6.08
N THR A 81 -6.33 0.24 -6.05
CA THR A 81 -5.04 0.25 -6.76
C THR A 81 -4.13 -0.89 -6.28
N LYS A 82 -3.98 -1.09 -4.97
CA LYS A 82 -3.16 -2.20 -4.45
C LYS A 82 -3.74 -3.57 -4.79
N VAL A 83 -5.06 -3.76 -4.75
CA VAL A 83 -5.70 -5.02 -5.15
C VAL A 83 -5.41 -5.31 -6.62
N LEU A 84 -5.55 -4.33 -7.50
CA LEU A 84 -5.21 -4.49 -8.92
C LEU A 84 -3.74 -4.82 -9.12
N LEU A 85 -2.83 -4.11 -8.45
CA LEU A 85 -1.40 -4.41 -8.51
C LEU A 85 -1.09 -5.84 -8.04
N ILE A 86 -1.63 -6.24 -6.89
CA ILE A 86 -1.37 -7.56 -6.31
C ILE A 86 -1.94 -8.68 -7.19
N THR A 87 -3.11 -8.49 -7.79
CA THR A 87 -3.79 -9.54 -8.55
C THR A 87 -3.37 -9.61 -10.01
N GLN A 88 -3.02 -8.47 -10.62
CA GLN A 88 -2.75 -8.38 -12.07
C GLN A 88 -1.26 -8.21 -12.38
N VAL A 89 -0.48 -7.52 -11.53
CA VAL A 89 0.93 -7.21 -11.80
C VAL A 89 1.87 -8.17 -11.07
N ASN A 90 1.60 -8.46 -9.79
CA ASN A 90 2.45 -9.31 -8.95
C ASN A 90 2.70 -10.73 -9.53
N PRO A 91 1.74 -11.41 -10.18
CA PRO A 91 1.98 -12.73 -10.77
C PRO A 91 3.15 -12.75 -11.77
N VAL A 92 3.35 -11.67 -12.53
CA VAL A 92 4.44 -11.56 -13.52
C VAL A 92 5.81 -11.66 -12.86
N PHE A 93 5.99 -11.08 -11.67
CA PHE A 93 7.27 -11.16 -10.95
C PHE A 93 7.59 -12.56 -10.43
N ARG A 94 6.60 -13.46 -10.37
CA ARG A 94 6.74 -14.84 -9.88
C ARG A 94 6.90 -15.85 -11.00
N ASP A 95 6.54 -15.49 -12.22
CA ASP A 95 6.62 -16.39 -13.35
C ASP A 95 8.09 -16.47 -13.82
N PRO A 96 8.75 -17.64 -13.77
CA PRO A 96 10.10 -17.80 -14.31
C PRO A 96 10.10 -17.87 -15.84
N ALA A 97 8.95 -18.06 -16.49
CA ALA A 97 8.83 -18.19 -17.93
C ALA A 97 8.69 -16.85 -18.67
N VAL A 98 8.43 -15.74 -17.97
CA VAL A 98 8.38 -14.40 -18.60
C VAL A 98 9.78 -13.87 -18.90
N THR A 99 9.87 -12.95 -19.86
CA THR A 99 11.14 -12.31 -20.20
C THR A 99 11.50 -11.18 -19.24
N ARG A 100 12.76 -10.76 -19.26
CA ARG A 100 13.26 -9.63 -18.45
C ARG A 100 12.57 -8.32 -18.81
N GLU A 101 12.29 -8.09 -20.09
CA GLU A 101 11.59 -6.90 -20.56
C GLU A 101 10.18 -6.82 -19.98
N VAL A 102 9.45 -7.95 -20.00
CA VAL A 102 8.10 -8.02 -19.41
C VAL A 102 8.14 -7.71 -17.91
N VAL A 103 9.12 -8.26 -17.18
CA VAL A 103 9.32 -7.96 -15.75
C VAL A 103 9.63 -6.48 -15.52
N HIS A 104 10.51 -5.89 -16.33
CA HIS A 104 10.86 -4.48 -16.25
C HIS A 104 9.64 -3.57 -16.44
N ASP A 105 8.85 -3.80 -17.48
CA ASP A 105 7.68 -2.96 -17.78
C ASP A 105 6.61 -3.05 -16.68
N HIS A 106 6.41 -4.24 -16.12
CA HIS A 106 5.53 -4.44 -14.97
C HIS A 106 6.09 -3.81 -13.70
N ALA A 107 7.42 -3.77 -13.52
CA ALA A 107 8.05 -3.07 -12.41
C ALA A 107 7.87 -1.54 -12.52
N VAL A 108 7.94 -0.97 -13.73
CA VAL A 108 7.62 0.45 -13.98
C VAL A 108 6.17 0.74 -13.62
N LEU A 109 5.23 -0.09 -14.10
CA LEU A 109 3.80 0.04 -13.78
C LEU A 109 3.56 -0.05 -12.27
N TRP A 110 4.16 -1.04 -11.60
CA TRP A 110 4.08 -1.21 -10.16
C TRP A 110 4.58 0.02 -9.43
N ALA A 111 5.75 0.54 -9.80
CA ALA A 111 6.36 1.70 -9.16
C ALA A 111 5.52 2.98 -9.31
N PHE A 112 4.95 3.20 -10.49
CA PHE A 112 4.09 4.35 -10.73
C PHE A 112 2.78 4.29 -9.94
N ALA A 113 2.09 3.14 -10.01
CA ALA A 113 0.84 2.93 -9.28
C ALA A 113 1.04 2.90 -7.75
N ASN A 114 2.17 2.36 -7.26
CA ASN A 114 2.52 2.42 -5.84
C ASN A 114 2.77 3.87 -5.39
N GLY A 115 3.35 4.71 -6.25
CA GLY A 115 3.41 6.16 -6.04
C GLY A 115 2.04 6.80 -5.79
N PHE A 116 1.02 6.45 -6.58
CA PHE A 116 -0.35 6.91 -6.32
C PHE A 116 -0.91 6.42 -4.98
N VAL A 117 -0.66 5.17 -4.62
CA VAL A 117 -1.08 4.60 -3.33
C VAL A 117 -0.46 5.39 -2.17
N ILE A 118 0.83 5.72 -2.24
CA ILE A 118 1.53 6.53 -1.24
C ILE A 118 0.84 7.88 -1.06
N VAL A 119 0.58 8.60 -2.17
CA VAL A 119 -0.08 9.91 -2.14
C VAL A 119 -1.49 9.80 -1.54
N ALA A 120 -2.27 8.80 -1.94
CA ALA A 120 -3.63 8.59 -1.44
C ALA A 120 -3.65 8.28 0.06
N VAL A 121 -2.78 7.39 0.56
CA VAL A 121 -2.70 7.06 1.99
C VAL A 121 -2.21 8.27 2.80
N ALA A 122 -1.22 9.01 2.30
CA ALA A 122 -0.76 10.24 2.95
C ALA A 122 -1.87 11.30 3.04
N ALA A 123 -2.64 11.49 1.96
CA ALA A 123 -3.79 12.38 1.97
C ALA A 123 -4.85 11.94 2.99
N ALA A 124 -5.16 10.64 3.06
CA ALA A 124 -6.10 10.09 4.04
C ALA A 124 -5.65 10.34 5.49
N ILE A 125 -4.34 10.19 5.77
CA ILE A 125 -3.75 10.51 7.08
C ILE A 125 -3.96 11.99 7.42
N LEU A 126 -3.59 12.89 6.50
CA LEU A 126 -3.71 14.34 6.71
C LEU A 126 -5.17 14.77 6.92
N LEU A 127 -6.10 14.26 6.12
CA LEU A 127 -7.53 14.54 6.24
C LEU A 127 -8.09 14.04 7.58
N THR A 128 -7.72 12.82 7.98
CA THR A 128 -8.11 12.23 9.26
C THR A 128 -7.54 13.02 10.45
N GLN A 129 -6.30 13.50 10.36
CA GLN A 129 -5.70 14.33 11.40
C GLN A 129 -6.36 15.72 11.48
N ARG A 130 -6.63 16.34 10.34
CA ARG A 130 -7.30 17.65 10.27
C ARG A 130 -8.68 17.61 10.91
N ASP A 131 -9.46 16.57 10.61
CA ASP A 131 -10.80 16.41 11.18
C ASP A 131 -10.78 16.29 12.70
N ARG A 132 -9.83 15.52 13.26
CA ARG A 132 -9.65 15.41 14.72
C ARG A 132 -9.25 16.70 15.43
N ARG A 133 -8.65 17.64 14.70
CA ARG A 133 -8.23 18.94 15.23
C ARG A 133 -9.33 19.98 15.13
N ARG A 134 -10.44 19.70 14.42
CA ARG A 134 -11.56 20.62 14.35
C ARG A 134 -12.22 20.72 15.73
N PRO A 135 -12.51 21.93 16.23
CA PRO A 135 -13.33 22.09 17.42
C PRO A 135 -14.70 21.47 17.15
N HIS A 136 -15.18 20.61 18.04
CA HIS A 136 -16.59 20.23 18.00
C HIS A 136 -17.42 21.44 18.44
N PRO A 137 -18.44 21.86 17.68
CA PRO A 137 -19.40 22.83 18.18
C PRO A 137 -20.03 22.24 19.44
N ALA A 138 -20.01 23.03 20.52
CA ALA A 138 -20.61 22.69 21.80
C ALA A 138 -22.12 22.55 21.69
#